data_AF-A0A9K3L983-F1
#
_entry.id   AF-A0A9K3L983-F1
#
_cell.length_a   1.000
_cell.length_b   1.000
_cell.length_c   1.000
_cell.angle_alpha   90.00
_cell.angle_beta   90.00
_cell.angle_gamma   90.00
#
_symmetry.space_group_name_H-M   'P 1'
#
loop_
_entity.id
_entity.type
_entity.pdbx_description
1 polymer ?
#
loop_
_entity_poly.entity_id
_entity_poly.type
_entity_poly.pdbx_seq_one_letter_code
_entity_poly.pdbx_strand_id
1 'polypeptide(L)'
;MKEQLTVGLVQPELRRSDETPMEATRRICEMMVTEPSGIDLFVLPELCPVGYSEDTFFRYLPETSELRSLYGEIDNEMAEAARKCGACICYGTIGWEEEEYRQSNNGSLTPSNNT
;
A
#
# COMPACT_ATOMS: atom_id res chain seq x y z
N MET A 1 -21.67 5.68 17.79
CA MET A 1 -20.68 4.82 17.12
C MET A 1 -21.40 4.03 16.05
N LYS A 2 -20.84 3.87 14.85
CA LYS A 2 -21.39 2.95 13.84
C LYS A 2 -21.31 1.53 14.41
N GLU A 3 -22.41 0.77 14.38
CA GLU A 3 -22.45 -0.63 14.82
C GLU A 3 -22.08 -1.62 13.69
N GLN A 4 -21.92 -1.10 12.46
CA GLN A 4 -21.61 -1.90 11.27
C GLN A 4 -20.50 -1.23 10.47
N LEU A 5 -19.59 -2.06 9.95
CA LEU A 5 -18.53 -1.67 9.02
C LEU A 5 -18.95 -2.07 7.61
N THR A 6 -18.92 -1.12 6.67
CA THR A 6 -19.10 -1.40 5.25
C THR A 6 -17.75 -1.69 4.62
N VAL A 7 -17.60 -2.88 4.03
CA VAL A 7 -16.36 -3.32 3.36
C VAL A 7 -16.56 -3.34 1.85
N GLY A 8 -15.70 -2.64 1.11
CA GLY A 8 -15.62 -2.67 -0.34
C GLY A 8 -14.51 -3.60 -0.80
N LEU A 9 -14.84 -4.63 -1.59
CA LEU A 9 -13.85 -5.50 -2.22
C LEU A 9 -13.54 -4.96 -3.61
N VAL A 10 -12.32 -4.44 -3.81
CA VAL A 10 -11.90 -3.88 -5.10
C VAL A 10 -11.26 -4.98 -5.92
N GLN A 11 -11.70 -5.15 -7.17
CA GLN A 11 -11.14 -6.14 -8.09
C GLN A 11 -10.50 -5.43 -9.29
N PRO A 12 -9.30 -4.85 -9.13
CA PRO A 12 -8.62 -4.21 -10.25
C PRO A 12 -8.09 -5.26 -11.23
N GLU A 13 -8.05 -4.90 -12.51
CA GLU A 13 -7.27 -5.68 -13.47
C GLU A 13 -5.79 -5.71 -13.06
N LEU A 14 -5.16 -6.88 -13.24
CA LEU A 14 -3.73 -7.06 -13.02
C LEU A 14 -2.92 -6.02 -13.81
N ARG A 15 -1.83 -5.54 -13.21
CA ARG A 15 -0.91 -4.63 -13.90
C ARG A 15 -0.45 -5.22 -15.22
N ARG A 16 -0.52 -4.42 -16.28
CA ARG A 16 -0.05 -4.82 -17.62
C ARG A 16 1.47 -4.69 -17.71
N SER A 17 2.10 -5.44 -18.61
CA SER A 17 3.57 -5.43 -18.76
C SER A 17 4.13 -4.09 -19.24
N ASP A 18 3.31 -3.28 -19.91
CA ASP A 18 3.63 -1.93 -20.38
C ASP A 18 3.23 -0.83 -19.37
N GLU A 19 2.58 -1.20 -18.26
CA GLU A 19 2.14 -0.30 -17.19
C GLU A 19 3.16 -0.34 -16.04
N THR A 20 3.60 0.83 -15.59
CA THR A 20 4.45 0.96 -14.41
C THR A 20 3.66 0.72 -13.11
N PRO A 21 4.31 0.33 -12.00
CA PRO A 21 3.61 0.17 -10.72
C PRO A 21 2.85 1.41 -10.25
N MET A 22 3.39 2.61 -10.51
CA MET A 22 2.71 3.87 -10.15
C MET A 22 1.48 4.14 -11.02
N GLU A 23 1.50 3.79 -12.31
CA GLU A 23 0.32 3.92 -13.17
C GLU A 23 -0.79 2.97 -12.73
N ALA A 24 -0.46 1.71 -12.44
CA ALA A 24 -1.41 0.76 -11.86
C ALA A 24 -1.96 1.25 -10.52
N THR A 25 -1.10 1.77 -9.64
CA THR A 25 -1.50 2.34 -8.34
C THR A 25 -2.53 3.46 -8.52
N ARG A 26 -2.25 4.44 -9.40
CA ARG A 26 -3.18 5.56 -9.64
C ARG A 26 -4.51 5.10 -10.19
N ARG A 27 -4.50 4.18 -11.16
CA ARG A 27 -5.73 3.57 -11.70
C ARG A 27 -6.55 2.90 -10.61
N ILE A 28 -5.91 2.13 -9.73
CA ILE A 28 -6.55 1.46 -8.59
C ILE A 28 -7.12 2.47 -7.59
N CYS A 29 -6.36 3.52 -7.25
CA CYS A 29 -6.82 4.60 -6.38
C CYS A 29 -8.04 5.32 -6.96
N GLU A 30 -8.06 5.57 -8.27
CA GLU A 30 -9.18 6.21 -8.95
C GLU A 30 -10.46 5.35 -8.91
N MET A 31 -10.33 4.01 -9.01
CA MET A 31 -11.46 3.11 -8.82
C MET A 31 -12.10 3.31 -7.44
N MET A 32 -11.30 3.37 -6.36
CA MET A 32 -11.83 3.56 -5.00
C MET A 32 -12.43 4.96 -4.77
N VAL A 33 -11.80 6.01 -5.30
CA VAL A 33 -12.25 7.40 -5.12
C VAL A 33 -13.57 7.67 -5.85
N THR A 34 -13.87 6.90 -6.89
CA THR A 34 -15.11 7.02 -7.66
C THR A 34 -16.26 6.15 -7.15
N GLU A 35 -16.00 5.26 -6.18
CA GLU A 35 -17.04 4.45 -5.54
C GLU A 35 -18.00 5.30 -4.68
N PRO A 36 -19.25 4.83 -4.46
CA PRO A 36 -20.20 5.50 -3.58
C PRO A 36 -19.66 5.71 -2.16
N SER A 37 -20.04 6.84 -1.55
CA SER A 37 -19.66 7.15 -0.17
C SER A 37 -20.25 6.16 0.83
N GLY A 38 -19.58 6.01 1.98
CA GLY A 38 -20.05 5.18 3.10
C GLY A 38 -19.36 3.83 3.26
N ILE A 39 -18.35 3.54 2.42
CA ILE A 39 -17.39 2.44 2.63
C ILE A 39 -16.42 2.83 3.74
N ASP A 40 -16.23 1.95 4.72
CA ASP A 40 -15.33 2.18 5.86
C ASP A 40 -13.95 1.53 5.61
N LEU A 41 -13.90 0.45 4.82
CA LEU A 41 -12.68 -0.28 4.48
C LEU A 41 -12.73 -0.78 3.03
N PHE A 42 -11.71 -0.46 2.24
CA PHE A 42 -11.42 -1.13 0.97
C PHE A 42 -10.41 -2.25 1.20
N VAL A 43 -10.64 -3.39 0.55
CA VAL A 43 -9.71 -4.52 0.53
C VAL A 43 -9.33 -4.81 -0.92
N LEU A 44 -8.03 -4.87 -1.17
CA LEU A 44 -7.44 -5.12 -2.48
C LEU A 44 -6.70 -6.47 -2.50
N PRO A 45 -6.58 -7.11 -3.68
CA PRO A 45 -5.76 -8.30 -3.85
C PRO A 45 -4.28 -8.01 -3.56
N GLU A 46 -3.58 -9.04 -3.13
CA GLU A 46 -2.12 -8.99 -2.96
C GLU A 46 -1.43 -8.60 -4.28
N LEU A 47 -0.40 -7.77 -4.19
CA LEU A 47 0.44 -7.33 -5.31
C LEU A 47 -0.32 -6.60 -6.42
N CYS A 48 -1.57 -6.15 -6.20
CA CYS A 48 -2.31 -5.41 -7.21
C CYS A 48 -1.59 -4.16 -7.76
N PRO A 49 -0.77 -3.41 -6.99
CA PRO A 49 -0.07 -2.24 -7.54
C PRO A 49 1.13 -2.62 -8.42
N VAL A 50 1.76 -3.76 -8.15
CA VAL A 50 3.04 -4.18 -8.77
C VAL A 50 2.89 -5.36 -9.73
N GLY A 51 1.76 -6.07 -9.71
CA GLY A 51 1.49 -7.24 -10.54
C GLY A 51 2.20 -8.51 -10.08
N TYR A 52 1.75 -9.65 -10.61
CA TYR A 52 2.34 -10.97 -10.39
C TYR A 52 2.85 -11.53 -11.73
N SER A 53 4.08 -11.18 -12.10
CA SER A 53 4.69 -11.55 -13.38
C SER A 53 6.21 -11.65 -13.27
N GLU A 54 6.84 -12.33 -14.24
CA GLU A 54 8.31 -12.42 -14.30
C GLU A 54 8.97 -11.04 -14.33
N ASP A 55 8.38 -10.06 -15.01
CA ASP A 55 8.91 -8.71 -15.04
C ASP A 55 8.84 -8.02 -13.68
N THR A 56 7.83 -8.32 -12.85
CA THR A 56 7.78 -7.83 -11.47
C THR A 56 8.97 -8.30 -10.66
N PHE A 57 9.22 -9.61 -10.67
CA PHE A 57 10.32 -10.20 -9.90
C PHE A 57 11.69 -9.84 -10.47
N PHE A 58 11.78 -9.48 -11.75
CA PHE A 58 13.05 -9.06 -12.35
C PHE A 58 13.34 -7.56 -12.17
N ARG A 59 12.31 -6.70 -12.15
CA ARG A 59 12.48 -5.24 -12.23
C ARG A 59 12.11 -4.49 -10.97
N TYR A 60 11.24 -5.04 -10.14
CA TYR A 60 10.59 -4.31 -9.05
C TYR A 60 10.81 -4.93 -7.68
N LEU A 61 11.74 -5.89 -7.54
CA LEU A 61 12.18 -6.29 -6.20
C LEU A 61 12.88 -5.11 -5.50
N PRO A 62 12.56 -4.80 -4.23
CA PRO A 62 13.09 -3.66 -3.47
C PRO A 62 14.57 -3.81 -3.03
N GLU A 63 15.44 -4.22 -3.96
CA GLU A 63 16.85 -4.50 -3.71
C GLU A 63 17.71 -3.23 -3.65
N THR A 64 17.24 -2.12 -4.24
CA THR A 64 17.94 -0.82 -4.26
C THR A 64 17.14 0.28 -3.57
N SER A 65 17.81 1.39 -3.20
CA SER A 65 17.18 2.58 -2.61
C SER A 65 16.10 3.19 -3.51
N GLU A 66 16.32 3.19 -4.82
CA GLU A 66 15.39 3.71 -5.82
C GLU A 66 14.12 2.85 -5.85
N LEU A 67 14.29 1.52 -5.86
CA LEU A 67 13.17 0.60 -5.85
C LEU A 67 12.42 0.61 -4.52
N ARG A 68 13.09 0.81 -3.38
CA ARG A 68 12.41 1.02 -2.08
C ARG A 68 11.64 2.35 -2.04
N SER A 69 12.20 3.41 -2.62
CA SER A 69 11.52 4.70 -2.74
C SER A 69 10.22 4.58 -3.53
N LEU A 70 10.21 3.79 -4.60
CA LEU A 70 8.99 3.48 -5.37
C LEU A 70 7.89 2.88 -4.48
N TYR A 71 8.19 1.96 -3.56
CA TYR A 71 7.17 1.43 -2.65
C TYR A 71 6.67 2.50 -1.65
N GLY A 72 7.55 3.38 -1.18
CA GLY A 72 7.13 4.54 -0.38
C GLY A 72 6.21 5.50 -1.17
N GLU A 73 6.44 5.68 -2.46
CA GLU A 73 5.54 6.44 -3.34
C GLU A 73 4.18 5.78 -3.51
N ILE A 74 4.14 4.45 -3.67
CA ILE A 74 2.89 3.66 -3.71
C ILE A 74 2.11 3.84 -2.40
N ASP A 75 2.78 3.75 -1.25
CA ASP A 75 2.16 3.93 0.07
C ASP A 75 1.57 5.33 0.22
N ASN A 76 2.25 6.36 -0.29
CA ASN A 76 1.77 7.74 -0.27
C ASN A 76 0.51 7.94 -1.12
N GLU A 77 0.45 7.37 -2.32
CA GLU A 77 -0.73 7.42 -3.20
C GLU A 77 -1.92 6.69 -2.57
N MET A 78 -1.71 5.50 -1.99
CA MET A 78 -2.75 4.75 -1.28
C MET A 78 -3.25 5.54 -0.05
N ALA A 79 -2.35 6.13 0.72
CA ALA A 79 -2.73 6.96 1.86
C ALA A 79 -3.51 8.22 1.43
N GLU A 80 -3.19 8.81 0.28
CA GLU A 80 -3.97 9.93 -0.27
C GLU A 80 -5.36 9.49 -0.71
N ALA A 81 -5.49 8.36 -1.39
CA ALA A 81 -6.78 7.80 -1.76
C ALA A 81 -7.64 7.50 -0.52
N ALA A 82 -7.06 6.89 0.52
CA ALA A 82 -7.73 6.62 1.80
C ALA A 82 -8.31 7.91 2.41
N ARG A 83 -7.53 9.00 2.41
CA ARG A 83 -7.98 10.33 2.88
C ARG A 83 -9.13 10.89 2.04
N LYS A 84 -9.06 10.76 0.70
CA LYS A 84 -10.11 11.23 -0.21
C LYS A 84 -11.42 10.47 -0.04
N CYS A 85 -11.34 9.15 0.13
CA CYS A 85 -12.52 8.31 0.35
C CYS A 85 -13.10 8.42 1.76
N GLY A 86 -12.31 8.88 2.73
CA GLY A 86 -12.66 8.81 4.15
C GLY A 86 -12.76 7.37 4.66
N ALA A 87 -11.95 6.47 4.10
CA ALA A 87 -11.98 5.03 4.35
C ALA A 87 -10.57 4.47 4.61
N CYS A 88 -10.49 3.33 5.28
CA CYS A 88 -9.24 2.56 5.34
C CYS A 88 -9.00 1.80 4.04
N ILE A 89 -7.74 1.53 3.71
CA ILE A 89 -7.35 0.72 2.56
C ILE A 89 -6.42 -0.40 3.04
N CYS A 90 -6.76 -1.64 2.71
CA CYS A 90 -5.94 -2.82 2.96
C CYS A 90 -5.47 -3.38 1.62
N TYR A 91 -4.16 -3.40 1.41
CA TYR A 91 -3.51 -3.99 0.24
C TYR A 91 -2.22 -4.70 0.65
N GLY A 92 -1.77 -5.64 -0.18
CA GLY A 92 -0.48 -6.30 -0.05
C GLY A 92 0.48 -5.87 -1.15
N THR A 93 1.76 -5.76 -0.82
CA THR A 93 2.84 -5.47 -1.78
C THR A 93 4.10 -6.28 -1.43
N ILE A 94 5.18 -6.15 -2.21
CA ILE A 94 6.44 -6.85 -1.93
C ILE A 94 7.05 -6.26 -0.66
N GLY A 95 7.21 -7.09 0.38
CA GLY A 95 7.92 -6.72 1.59
C GLY A 95 9.44 -6.78 1.44
N TRP A 96 10.14 -5.99 2.24
CA TRP A 96 11.58 -6.09 2.40
C TRP A 96 11.98 -5.98 3.87
N GLU A 97 13.07 -6.62 4.26
CA GLU A 97 13.64 -6.42 5.58
C GLU A 97 14.45 -5.13 5.57
N GLU A 98 13.89 -4.09 6.18
CA GLU A 98 14.66 -2.91 6.55
C GLU A 98 15.21 -3.11 7.98
N GLU A 99 16.51 -3.43 8.10
CA GLU A 99 17.22 -3.31 9.39
C GLU A 99 17.13 -1.86 9.94
N GLU A 100 16.93 -0.85 9.09
CA GLU A 100 16.85 0.58 9.46
C GLU A 100 15.43 1.08 9.83
N TYR A 101 14.35 0.53 9.25
CA TYR A 101 12.96 0.92 9.56
C TYR A 101 12.46 0.39 10.90
N ARG A 102 12.99 -0.76 11.32
CA ARG A 102 12.77 -1.27 12.69
C ARG A 102 13.37 -0.34 13.75
N GLN A 103 14.40 0.45 13.43
CA GLN A 103 15.02 1.38 14.37
C GLN A 103 14.31 2.75 14.42
N SER A 104 13.69 3.20 13.33
CA SER A 104 12.97 4.49 13.29
C SER A 104 11.56 4.42 13.90
N ASN A 105 10.92 3.25 13.91
CA ASN A 105 9.56 3.06 14.45
C ASN A 105 9.49 2.37 15.82
N ASN A 106 10.58 1.78 16.32
CA ASN A 106 10.70 1.46 17.74
C ASN A 106 11.26 2.67 18.49
N GLY A 107 10.37 3.61 18.80
CA GLY A 107 10.66 4.64 19.79
C GLY A 107 11.31 4.00 21.01
N SER A 108 12.52 4.48 21.32
CA SER A 108 13.29 4.28 22.55
C SER A 108 12.43 3.87 23.76
N LEU A 109 12.25 2.57 23.96
CA LEU A 109 12.01 1.99 25.28
C LEU A 109 13.37 1.67 25.87
N THR A 110 14.13 2.71 26.23
CA THR A 110 15.17 2.57 27.22
C THR A 110 14.49 2.20 28.55
N PRO A 111 14.88 1.10 29.23
CA PRO A 111 14.43 0.89 30.59
C PRO A 111 14.97 2.03 31.43
N SER A 112 14.08 2.79 32.07
CA SER A 112 14.47 3.72 33.13
C SER A 112 15.11 2.89 34.25
N ASN A 113 16.43 2.91 34.34
CA ASN A 113 17.15 2.43 35.51
C ASN A 113 16.82 3.38 36.67
N ASN A 114 15.85 3.00 37.50
CA ASN A 114 15.67 3.60 38.81
C ASN A 114 16.86 3.18 39.68
N THR A 115 17.73 4.16 39.96
CA THR A 115 18.65 4.14 41.10
C THR A 115 18.36 5.39 41.93
#